data_AF-A0AA35DYE0-F1
#
_entry.id   AF-A0AA35DYE0-F1
#
_cell.length_a   1.000
_cell.length_b   1.000
_cell.length_c   1.000
_cell.angle_alpha   90.00
_cell.angle_beta   90.00
_cell.angle_gamma   90.00
#
_symmetry.space_group_name_H-M   'P 1'
#
loop_
_entity.id
_entity.type
_entity.pdbx_description
1 polymer ?
#
loop_
_entity_poly.entity_id
_entity_poly.type
_entity_poly.pdbx_seq_one_letter_code
_entity_poly.pdbx_strand_id
1 'polypeptide(L)'
;MAFWRMQLHPDDSGNSAFHSAQSLSAGFIGLDFSERVGDLEFEDLEKIPQHQKDYVAFENQMKIGDKVLIISHHFPFAVCNVSGDYNYIKTPVPELGVWFRHFRRVDNVKCFSDFKTNAKAWQQIKMTDTISPLVNEGTLSLNLIREMYPET
;
A
#
# COMPACT_ATOMS: atom_id res chain seq x y z
N MET A 1 4.35 -4.36 15.81
CA MET A 1 4.53 -4.51 14.36
C MET A 1 3.33 -5.24 13.81
N ALA A 2 2.53 -4.57 12.99
CA ALA A 2 1.42 -5.14 12.25
C ALA A 2 1.80 -5.41 10.78
N PHE A 3 1.00 -6.22 10.11
CA PHE A 3 1.17 -6.56 8.71
C PHE A 3 -0.01 -6.04 7.91
N TRP A 4 0.27 -5.50 6.73
CA TRP A 4 -0.72 -4.89 5.85
C TRP A 4 -0.56 -5.43 4.43
N ARG A 5 -1.64 -5.35 3.65
CA ARG A 5 -1.57 -5.45 2.20
C ARG A 5 -2.24 -4.23 1.57
N MET A 6 -1.71 -3.78 0.44
CA MET A 6 -2.16 -2.54 -0.19
C MET A 6 -2.05 -2.62 -1.72
N GLN A 7 -3.08 -2.17 -2.43
CA GLN A 7 -2.98 -1.82 -3.85
C GLN A 7 -2.37 -0.41 -3.97
N LEU A 8 -1.24 -0.30 -4.67
CA LEU A 8 -0.50 0.96 -4.81
C LEU A 8 -0.52 1.45 -6.26
N HIS A 9 -1.69 1.84 -6.70
CA HIS A 9 -1.90 2.49 -7.99
C HIS A 9 -3.18 3.35 -7.97
N PRO A 10 -3.27 4.39 -8.81
CA PRO A 10 -4.53 5.11 -9.03
C PRO A 10 -5.55 4.19 -9.70
N ASP A 11 -6.72 4.72 -10.08
CA ASP A 11 -7.71 3.99 -10.90
C ASP A 11 -7.24 3.82 -12.37
N ASP A 12 -6.02 3.32 -12.54
CA ASP A 12 -5.38 2.93 -13.79
C ASP A 12 -4.70 1.57 -13.56
N SER A 13 -5.52 0.52 -13.63
CA SER A 13 -5.05 -0.86 -13.47
C SER A 13 -4.01 -1.26 -14.51
N GLY A 14 -4.08 -0.69 -15.73
CA GLY A 14 -3.15 -0.97 -16.83
C GLY A 14 -1.72 -0.54 -16.53
N ASN A 15 -1.55 0.59 -15.81
CA ASN A 15 -0.23 1.10 -15.40
C ASN A 15 0.07 0.87 -13.91
N SER A 16 -0.66 -0.04 -13.26
CA SER A 16 -0.51 -0.33 -11.83
C SER A 16 0.95 -0.58 -11.39
N ALA A 17 1.67 -1.42 -12.14
CA ALA A 17 3.07 -1.74 -11.83
C ALA A 17 4.00 -0.53 -11.98
N PHE A 18 3.74 0.32 -12.98
CA PHE A 18 4.48 1.56 -13.18
C PHE A 18 4.30 2.50 -11.98
N HIS A 19 3.06 2.74 -11.54
CA HIS A 19 2.78 3.59 -10.39
C HIS A 19 3.33 3.03 -9.07
N SER A 20 3.22 1.71 -8.86
CA SER A 20 3.82 1.04 -7.70
C SER A 20 5.35 1.22 -7.69
N ALA A 21 6.02 0.98 -8.82
CA ALA A 21 7.46 1.16 -8.94
C ALA A 21 7.88 2.62 -8.67
N GLN A 22 7.16 3.58 -9.28
CA GLN A 22 7.45 5.00 -9.14
C GLN A 22 7.32 5.47 -7.68
N SER A 23 6.21 5.11 -7.02
CA SER A 23 5.92 5.49 -5.62
C SER A 23 6.96 4.91 -4.66
N LEU A 24 7.27 3.61 -4.81
CA LEU A 24 8.23 2.93 -3.95
C LEU A 24 9.66 3.44 -4.16
N SER A 25 10.03 3.76 -5.40
CA SER A 25 11.35 4.36 -5.71
C SER A 25 11.50 5.75 -5.10
N ALA A 26 10.40 6.50 -5.00
CA ALA A 26 10.37 7.79 -4.29
C ALA A 26 10.36 7.63 -2.75
N GLY A 27 10.20 6.40 -2.25
CA GLY A 27 10.16 6.09 -0.82
C GLY A 27 8.81 6.38 -0.18
N PHE A 28 7.71 6.15 -0.92
CA PHE A 28 6.35 6.40 -0.44
C PHE A 28 5.38 5.27 -0.74
N ILE A 29 4.39 5.14 0.14
CA ILE A 29 3.11 4.48 -0.12
C ILE A 29 2.00 5.48 0.15
N GLY A 30 0.86 5.30 -0.51
CA GLY A 30 -0.27 6.20 -0.29
C GLY A 30 -1.49 5.80 -1.08
N LEU A 31 -2.62 6.37 -0.68
CA LEU A 31 -3.92 6.11 -1.28
C LEU A 31 -4.63 7.43 -1.55
N ASP A 32 -5.60 7.36 -2.44
CA ASP A 32 -6.49 8.49 -2.72
C ASP A 32 -7.93 7.99 -2.82
N PHE A 33 -8.86 8.91 -2.63
CA PHE A 33 -10.29 8.67 -2.70
C PHE A 33 -10.80 8.96 -4.11
N SER A 34 -11.88 8.28 -4.50
CA SER A 34 -12.56 8.55 -5.77
C SER A 34 -13.19 9.95 -5.79
N GLU A 35 -13.44 10.51 -4.60
CA GLU A 35 -13.97 11.84 -4.37
C GLU A 35 -12.98 12.72 -3.61
N ARG A 36 -13.28 14.02 -3.53
CA ARG A 36 -12.44 14.97 -2.77
C ARG A 36 -12.68 14.80 -1.27
N VAL A 37 -11.87 13.95 -0.65
CA VAL A 37 -11.71 13.85 0.80
C VAL A 37 -10.56 14.77 1.24
N GLY A 38 -10.74 15.49 2.36
CA GLY A 38 -9.72 16.31 2.99
C GLY A 38 -8.76 15.48 3.83
N ASP A 39 -8.08 16.10 4.79
CA ASP A 39 -7.12 15.41 5.64
C ASP A 39 -7.84 14.46 6.61
N LEU A 40 -7.50 13.16 6.60
CA LEU A 40 -8.14 12.14 7.44
C LEU A 40 -7.97 12.40 8.95
N GLU A 41 -6.94 13.14 9.37
CA GLU A 41 -6.76 13.49 10.78
C GLU A 41 -7.89 14.41 11.29
N PHE A 42 -8.53 15.17 10.39
CA PHE A 42 -9.54 16.18 10.74
C PHE A 42 -10.88 15.95 10.04
N GLU A 43 -10.98 14.95 9.15
CA GLU A 43 -12.17 14.72 8.34
C GLU A 43 -13.30 14.09 9.17
N ASP A 44 -14.53 14.46 8.82
CA ASP A 44 -15.72 13.81 9.37
C ASP A 44 -15.92 12.44 8.70
N LEU A 45 -15.93 11.36 9.49
CA LEU A 45 -16.09 9.98 9.01
C LEU A 45 -17.37 9.78 8.20
N GLU A 46 -18.40 10.60 8.43
CA GLU A 46 -19.66 10.55 7.67
C GLU A 46 -19.50 11.09 6.23
N LYS A 47 -18.45 11.87 5.96
CA LYS A 47 -18.13 12.38 4.61
C LYS A 47 -17.27 11.43 3.79
N ILE A 48 -16.75 10.37 4.40
CA ILE A 48 -15.93 9.38 3.71
C ILE A 48 -16.86 8.39 2.98
N PRO A 49 -16.66 8.14 1.68
CA PRO A 49 -17.45 7.17 0.94
C PRO A 49 -17.51 5.82 1.65
N GLN A 50 -18.71 5.25 1.79
CA GLN A 50 -18.93 4.05 2.60
C GLN A 50 -18.03 2.86 2.21
N HIS A 51 -17.69 2.74 0.93
CA HIS A 51 -16.83 1.68 0.38
C HIS A 51 -15.32 1.97 0.52
N GLN A 52 -14.93 3.12 1.07
CA GLN A 52 -13.53 3.54 1.31
C GLN A 52 -13.28 3.89 2.79
N LYS A 53 -14.22 3.54 3.69
CA LYS A 53 -14.07 3.79 5.14
C LYS A 53 -12.91 2.99 5.75
N ASP A 54 -12.53 1.88 5.14
CA ASP A 54 -11.33 1.10 5.47
C ASP A 54 -10.04 1.90 5.28
N TYR A 55 -10.03 2.93 4.42
CA TYR A 55 -8.85 3.77 4.20
C TYR A 55 -8.49 4.60 5.43
N VAL A 56 -9.43 4.83 6.34
CA VAL A 56 -9.18 5.53 7.61
C VAL A 56 -8.14 4.77 8.45
N ALA A 57 -8.07 3.44 8.32
CA ALA A 57 -7.05 2.64 8.99
C ALA A 57 -5.61 3.01 8.55
N PHE A 58 -5.45 3.59 7.36
CA PHE A 58 -4.16 4.10 6.89
C PHE A 58 -3.65 5.26 7.75
N GLU A 59 -4.54 6.12 8.26
CA GLU A 59 -4.19 7.23 9.15
C GLU A 59 -4.09 6.74 10.61
N ASN A 60 -5.16 6.19 11.17
CA ASN A 60 -5.22 5.97 12.62
C ASN A 60 -4.56 4.67 13.11
N GLN A 61 -4.45 3.63 12.27
CA GLN A 61 -4.00 2.30 12.70
C GLN A 61 -2.58 1.95 12.22
N MET A 62 -2.21 2.28 10.98
CA MET A 62 -0.86 1.99 10.47
C MET A 62 0.19 2.82 11.21
N LYS A 63 1.29 2.19 11.65
CA LYS A 63 2.36 2.86 12.41
C LYS A 63 3.74 2.59 11.81
N ILE A 64 4.71 3.43 12.19
CA ILE A 64 6.12 3.21 11.90
C ILE A 64 6.54 1.82 12.42
N GLY A 65 7.29 1.09 11.60
CA GLY A 65 7.72 -0.29 11.86
C GLY A 65 6.77 -1.36 11.33
N ASP A 66 5.56 -1.01 10.90
CA ASP A 66 4.66 -1.95 10.23
C ASP A 66 5.21 -2.38 8.86
N LYS A 67 4.79 -3.56 8.40
CA LYS A 67 5.17 -4.08 7.08
C LYS A 67 3.99 -4.07 6.14
N VAL A 68 4.22 -3.69 4.89
CA VAL A 68 3.18 -3.62 3.86
C VAL A 68 3.59 -4.46 2.66
N LEU A 69 2.74 -5.44 2.33
CA LEU A 69 2.78 -6.12 1.04
C LEU A 69 2.08 -5.25 -0.01
N ILE A 70 2.84 -4.78 -0.97
CA ILE A 70 2.34 -4.04 -2.12
C ILE A 70 1.86 -5.01 -3.18
N ILE A 71 0.63 -4.81 -3.62
CA ILE A 71 -0.03 -5.55 -4.68
C ILE A 71 -0.22 -4.60 -5.87
N SER A 72 0.25 -5.01 -7.03
CA SER A 72 0.00 -4.33 -8.30
C SER A 72 -1.06 -5.12 -9.07
N HIS A 73 -2.28 -4.59 -9.16
CA HIS A 73 -3.43 -5.20 -9.85
C HIS A 73 -3.54 -6.73 -9.64
N HIS A 74 -3.63 -7.14 -8.37
CA HIS A 74 -3.73 -8.53 -7.89
C HIS A 74 -2.45 -9.37 -7.92
N PHE A 75 -1.31 -8.82 -8.30
CA PHE A 75 -0.03 -9.52 -8.24
C PHE A 75 0.84 -8.95 -7.11
N PRO A 76 1.49 -9.82 -6.30
CA PRO A 76 2.52 -9.36 -5.38
C PRO A 76 3.60 -8.60 -6.11
N PHE A 77 3.94 -7.42 -5.59
CA PHE A 77 4.89 -6.51 -6.21
C PHE A 77 6.14 -6.34 -5.34
N ALA A 78 5.96 -5.93 -4.08
CA ALA A 78 7.05 -5.70 -3.16
C ALA A 78 6.59 -5.79 -1.70
N VAL A 79 7.54 -5.90 -0.78
CA VAL A 79 7.32 -5.71 0.66
C VAL A 79 8.17 -4.52 1.10
N CYS A 80 7.61 -3.65 1.94
CA CYS A 80 8.33 -2.50 2.50
C CYS A 80 7.98 -2.30 3.98
N ASN A 81 8.80 -1.52 4.69
CA ASN A 81 8.50 -1.11 6.05
C ASN A 81 8.00 0.34 6.04
N VAL A 82 7.02 0.63 6.89
CA VAL A 82 6.58 2.01 7.17
C VAL A 82 7.66 2.70 8.00
N SER A 83 8.21 3.80 7.49
CA SER A 83 9.32 4.53 8.11
C SER A 83 8.99 5.96 8.51
N GLY A 84 7.77 6.43 8.20
CA GLY A 84 7.30 7.75 8.61
C GLY A 84 5.82 7.77 8.97
N ASP A 85 5.45 8.84 9.68
CA ASP A 85 4.07 9.11 10.05
C ASP A 85 3.18 9.41 8.84
N TYR A 86 1.87 9.40 9.08
CA TYR A 86 0.87 9.79 8.10
C TYR A 86 1.08 11.25 7.72
N ASN A 87 0.90 11.54 6.44
CA ASN A 87 0.98 12.86 5.88
C ASN A 87 -0.12 13.05 4.83
N TYR A 88 -0.51 14.32 4.66
CA TYR A 88 -1.50 14.74 3.69
C TYR A 88 -1.01 15.94 2.88
N ILE A 89 -1.25 15.90 1.58
CA ILE A 89 -1.10 17.05 0.68
C ILE A 89 -2.42 17.34 -0.03
N LYS A 90 -2.74 18.62 -0.20
CA LYS A 90 -4.00 19.04 -0.85
C LYS A 90 -4.05 18.72 -2.35
N THR A 91 -2.90 18.56 -2.98
CA THR A 91 -2.77 18.35 -4.43
C THR A 91 -1.65 17.36 -4.65
N PRO A 92 -1.90 16.24 -5.36
CA PRO A 92 -0.84 15.31 -5.74
C PRO A 92 0.28 16.01 -6.51
N VAL A 93 1.49 15.44 -6.44
CA VAL A 93 2.67 15.94 -7.17
C VAL A 93 3.24 14.76 -7.98
N PRO A 94 2.63 14.42 -9.13
CA PRO A 94 2.99 13.23 -9.91
C PRO A 94 4.46 13.19 -10.33
N GLU A 95 5.10 14.35 -10.50
CA GLU A 95 6.51 14.49 -10.85
C GLU A 95 7.44 13.91 -9.79
N LEU A 96 6.98 13.80 -8.54
CA LEU A 96 7.71 13.17 -7.43
C LEU A 96 7.33 11.70 -7.24
N GLY A 97 6.55 11.12 -8.16
CA GLY A 97 6.00 9.77 -8.02
C GLY A 97 4.85 9.67 -7.03
N VAL A 98 4.28 10.81 -6.64
CA VAL A 98 3.20 10.92 -5.67
C VAL A 98 1.90 11.26 -6.40
N TRP A 99 1.12 10.23 -6.72
CA TRP A 99 -0.20 10.38 -7.35
C TRP A 99 -1.34 10.46 -6.33
N PHE A 100 -1.05 10.26 -5.04
CA PHE A 100 -1.99 10.23 -3.93
C PHE A 100 -1.86 11.47 -3.03
N ARG A 101 -2.94 11.80 -2.33
CA ARG A 101 -2.96 12.86 -1.30
C ARG A 101 -2.58 12.37 0.09
N HIS A 102 -2.86 11.11 0.42
CA HIS A 102 -2.59 10.51 1.73
C HIS A 102 -1.40 9.57 1.64
N PHE A 103 -0.35 9.79 2.42
CA PHE A 103 0.87 9.03 2.25
C PHE A 103 1.70 8.84 3.52
N ARG A 104 2.63 7.89 3.42
CA ARG A 104 3.64 7.58 4.43
C ARG A 104 4.98 7.32 3.75
N ARG A 105 6.07 7.64 4.44
CA ARG A 105 7.41 7.22 4.02
C ARG A 105 7.57 5.71 4.23
N VAL A 106 8.28 5.08 3.31
CA VAL A 106 8.67 3.67 3.42
C VAL A 106 10.16 3.49 3.13
N ASP A 107 10.71 2.41 3.67
CA ASP A 107 12.08 1.98 3.40
C ASP A 107 12.15 0.46 3.24
N ASN A 108 13.38 -0.04 3.05
CA ASN A 108 13.68 -1.47 2.95
C ASN A 108 12.77 -2.22 1.96
N VAL A 109 12.54 -1.59 0.80
CA VAL A 109 11.70 -2.15 -0.27
C VAL A 109 12.39 -3.38 -0.85
N LYS A 110 11.73 -4.52 -0.77
CA LYS A 110 12.15 -5.78 -1.38
C LYS A 110 11.19 -6.16 -2.49
N CYS A 111 11.67 -6.25 -3.72
CA CYS A 111 10.82 -6.58 -4.86
C CYS A 111 10.56 -8.08 -4.92
N PHE A 112 9.33 -8.46 -5.26
CA PHE A 112 8.94 -9.87 -5.36
C PHE A 112 9.72 -10.60 -6.47
N SER A 113 10.06 -9.89 -7.54
CA SER A 113 10.89 -10.39 -8.64
C SER A 113 12.29 -10.82 -8.22
N ASP A 114 12.81 -10.30 -7.10
CA ASP A 114 14.13 -10.67 -6.59
C ASP A 114 14.11 -12.07 -5.94
N PHE A 115 12.91 -12.51 -5.49
CA PHE A 115 12.69 -13.81 -4.84
C PHE A 115 12.11 -14.86 -5.80
N LYS A 116 11.16 -14.45 -6.66
CA LYS A 116 10.50 -15.33 -7.62
C LYS A 116 10.70 -14.77 -9.03
N THR A 117 11.70 -15.31 -9.74
CA THR A 117 12.09 -14.80 -11.06
C THR A 117 11.19 -15.28 -12.22
N ASN A 118 10.48 -16.41 -12.05
CA ASN A 118 9.56 -16.92 -13.08
C ASN A 118 8.16 -16.29 -12.96
N ALA A 119 7.95 -15.17 -13.66
CA ALA A 119 6.68 -14.43 -13.69
C ALA A 119 5.45 -15.29 -14.07
N LYS A 120 5.63 -16.33 -14.89
CA LYS A 120 4.53 -17.23 -15.29
C LYS A 120 3.99 -18.08 -14.14
N ALA A 121 4.79 -18.26 -13.09
CA ALA A 121 4.42 -19.03 -11.90
C ALA A 121 3.96 -18.14 -10.74
N TRP A 122 3.81 -16.83 -10.95
CA TRP A 122 3.39 -15.92 -9.89
C TRP A 122 1.93 -16.17 -9.53
N GLN A 123 1.70 -16.44 -8.25
CA GLN A 123 0.36 -16.59 -7.71
C GLN A 123 -0.28 -15.21 -7.54
N GLN A 124 -1.52 -15.08 -8.02
CA GLN A 124 -2.33 -13.89 -7.80
C GLN A 124 -2.90 -13.87 -6.38
N ILE A 125 -2.91 -12.68 -5.79
CA ILE A 125 -3.63 -12.37 -4.56
C ILE A 125 -4.77 -11.42 -4.95
N LYS A 126 -5.98 -11.99 -5.11
CA LYS A 126 -7.17 -11.16 -5.40
C LYS A 126 -7.40 -10.20 -4.24
N MET A 127 -7.53 -8.93 -4.60
CA MET A 127 -7.83 -7.83 -3.69
C MET A 127 -9.24 -7.36 -4.01
N THR A 128 -10.07 -7.23 -2.99
CA THR A 128 -11.37 -6.56 -3.07
C THR A 128 -11.31 -5.15 -2.51
N ASP A 129 -10.34 -4.91 -1.61
CA ASP A 129 -10.15 -3.67 -0.88
C ASP A 129 -8.78 -3.09 -1.24
N THR A 130 -8.64 -1.78 -1.21
CA THR A 130 -7.36 -1.13 -1.53
C THR A 130 -6.34 -1.33 -0.43
N ILE A 131 -6.77 -1.38 0.83
CA ILE A 131 -5.89 -1.59 1.98
C ILE A 131 -6.57 -2.49 3.00
N SER A 132 -5.82 -3.41 3.58
CA SER A 132 -6.34 -4.23 4.69
C SER A 132 -5.24 -4.56 5.69
N PRO A 133 -5.52 -4.48 7.01
CA PRO A 133 -4.67 -5.12 8.01
C PRO A 133 -4.78 -6.64 7.87
N LEU A 134 -3.65 -7.33 7.99
CA LEU A 134 -3.55 -8.79 7.94
C LEU A 134 -3.62 -9.35 9.36
N VAL A 135 -4.84 -9.53 9.86
CA VAL A 135 -5.09 -10.04 11.22
C VAL A 135 -5.17 -11.57 11.31
N ASN A 136 -5.52 -12.24 10.20
CA ASN A 136 -5.67 -13.69 10.18
C ASN A 136 -4.32 -14.35 9.86
N GLU A 137 -3.87 -15.19 10.79
CA GLU A 137 -2.67 -16.01 10.60
C GLU A 137 -2.86 -17.02 9.45
N GLY A 138 -1.80 -17.27 8.67
CA GLY A 138 -1.80 -18.27 7.60
C GLY A 138 -2.35 -17.81 6.25
N THR A 139 -2.69 -16.52 6.08
CA THR A 139 -3.03 -15.99 4.75
C THR A 139 -1.82 -15.99 3.81
N LEU A 140 -2.05 -16.17 2.52
CA LEU A 140 -1.00 -16.11 1.50
C LEU A 140 -0.19 -14.81 1.57
N SER A 141 -0.85 -13.68 1.79
CA SER A 141 -0.19 -12.37 1.96
C SER A 141 0.77 -12.36 3.15
N LEU A 142 0.34 -12.86 4.31
CA LEU A 142 1.18 -12.87 5.51
C LEU A 142 2.38 -13.81 5.35
N ASN A 143 2.16 -15.00 4.80
CA ASN A 143 3.24 -15.95 4.52
C ASN A 143 4.28 -15.34 3.57
N LEU A 144 3.82 -14.64 2.53
CA LEU A 144 4.70 -13.98 1.58
C LEU A 144 5.55 -12.88 2.21
N ILE A 145 4.97 -12.07 3.11
CA ILE A 145 5.73 -11.07 3.86
C ILE A 145 6.83 -11.74 4.68
N ARG A 146 6.50 -12.84 5.39
CA ARG A 146 7.48 -13.58 6.21
C ARG A 146 8.58 -14.22 5.36
N GLU A 147 8.26 -14.73 4.18
CA GLU A 147 9.25 -15.30 3.24
C GLU A 147 10.21 -14.23 2.69
N MET A 148 9.70 -13.06 2.33
CA MET A 148 10.51 -11.96 1.79
C MET A 148 11.25 -11.18 2.87
N TYR A 149 10.72 -11.21 4.09
CA TYR A 149 11.22 -10.47 5.24
C TYR A 149 11.33 -11.38 6.47
N PRO A 150 12.20 -12.41 6.42
CA PRO A 150 12.40 -13.29 7.57
C PRO A 150 12.96 -12.48 8.73
N GLU A 151 12.41 -12.70 9.93
CA GLU A 151 13.02 -12.18 11.15
C GLU A 151 14.36 -12.90 11.34
N THR A 152 15.44 -12.14 11.33
CA THR A 152 16.81 -12.60 11.63
C THR A 152 17.09 -12.53 13.11
#